data_AF-A0A660SCV9-F1
#
_entry.id   AF-A0A660SCV9-F1
#
_cell.length_a   1.000
_cell.length_b   1.000
_cell.length_c   1.000
_cell.angle_alpha   90.00
_cell.angle_beta   90.00
_cell.angle_gamma   90.00
#
_symmetry.space_group_name_H-M   'P 1'
#
loop_
_entity.id
_entity.type
_entity.pdbx_description
1 polymer ?
#
loop_
_entity_poly.entity_id
_entity_poly.type
_entity_poly.pdbx_seq_one_letter_code
_entity_poly.pdbx_strand_id
1 'polypeptide(L)'
;MNINILLLFFLISYPWPMKNSSGNFHGPRSVSSVMGDYRRNSTNTGTPRFHRGIDIPADSGNPVYSIISVNGNGINVDTIGHFVKIGDYLYEHVDPCIVDTSTVVGINDDPISPTCIATIRHIWPDHLHFQIGSSDGPYYNPITYGDSLENYTDNTSPVIDTLEGIHYFVEGAETTSTRIELDSIIHNIIWLYGKADIRVKVRDPDVDPVGTTPAGIYKAYYGIKTMVGDTIKDSLTTIEFDQVEPPTNGLQTCLIYDTLLSRHAQSSTFRYWLTNPINAQHNVNDGYWNTKRKIGEPDSIDADSIEDAKFKDGYYKVLIKAFDIRGNKDTLIDTVHIDNFMPRVKKSFPLKDTTYSVIADRSTKLYLQFSEEMDTPTLKLSNIHINALSDSYIYDIDSLSYYKDSSYLYIYMDTTFRLQDTVRLKLDTTITDLSGKPIKDSTNEYEIDFVVGLKQITDNSIDDGFPSIYGDKIVWVYGNYNSDHYTFTGDIMEYDI
;
A
#
# COMPACT_ATOMS: atom_id res chain seq x y z
N MET A 1 55.97 7.59 -0.16
CA MET A 1 55.13 8.79 -0.01
C MET A 1 54.04 8.68 -1.07
N ASN A 2 52.91 8.05 -0.71
CA ASN A 2 51.80 7.84 -1.65
C ASN A 2 50.91 9.08 -1.61
N ILE A 3 50.84 9.77 -2.75
CA ILE A 3 49.91 10.87 -2.97
C ILE A 3 48.53 10.24 -3.19
N ASN A 4 47.67 10.32 -2.18
CA ASN A 4 46.24 10.13 -2.37
C ASN A 4 45.72 11.33 -3.16
N ILE A 5 45.45 11.13 -4.46
CA ILE A 5 44.65 12.08 -5.24
C ILE A 5 43.20 11.88 -4.79
N LEU A 6 42.75 12.77 -3.91
CA LEU A 6 41.34 12.92 -3.59
C LEU A 6 40.69 13.58 -4.82
N LEU A 7 40.01 12.79 -5.64
CA LEU A 7 39.18 13.31 -6.73
C LEU A 7 37.93 13.94 -6.09
N LEU A 8 37.96 15.25 -5.83
CA LEU A 8 36.73 16.01 -5.59
C LEU A 8 36.00 16.11 -6.93
N PHE A 9 34.93 15.33 -7.11
CA PHE A 9 33.91 15.70 -8.07
C PHE A 9 33.20 16.93 -7.50
N PHE A 10 33.48 18.11 -8.07
CA PHE A 10 32.57 19.24 -7.90
C PHE A 10 31.32 18.89 -8.70
N LEU A 11 30.20 18.70 -8.01
CA LEU A 11 28.86 18.72 -8.60
C LEU A 11 28.63 20.17 -9.06
N ILE A 12 28.55 20.41 -10.37
CA ILE A 12 28.41 21.75 -10.92
C ILE A 12 26.96 21.89 -11.40
N SER A 13 26.11 22.41 -10.53
CA SER A 13 24.78 22.89 -10.90
C SER A 13 24.87 23.83 -12.12
N TYR A 14 23.85 23.84 -12.97
CA TYR A 14 23.86 24.64 -14.19
C TYR A 14 23.06 25.95 -14.00
N PRO A 15 23.40 27.01 -14.75
CA PRO A 15 22.82 28.35 -14.55
C PRO A 15 21.34 28.41 -14.96
N TRP A 16 20.63 29.41 -14.45
CA TRP A 16 19.28 29.71 -14.92
C TRP A 16 19.33 30.34 -16.32
N PRO A 17 18.36 30.05 -17.21
CA PRO A 17 18.33 30.61 -18.56
C PRO A 17 17.94 32.10 -18.62
N MET A 18 17.85 32.76 -17.46
CA MET A 18 17.38 34.13 -17.32
C MET A 18 18.04 34.79 -16.11
N LYS A 19 18.38 36.07 -16.22
CA LYS A 19 19.03 36.84 -15.14
C LYS A 19 18.08 37.14 -13.97
N ASN A 20 18.52 36.89 -12.74
CA ASN A 20 17.80 37.30 -11.53
C ASN A 20 17.78 38.83 -11.36
N SER A 21 17.18 39.33 -10.28
CA SER A 21 17.11 40.77 -9.96
C SER A 21 18.47 41.44 -9.75
N SER A 22 19.52 40.65 -9.47
CA SER A 22 20.92 41.12 -9.35
C SER A 22 21.68 41.09 -10.68
N GLY A 23 21.02 40.71 -11.78
CA GLY A 23 21.60 40.72 -13.12
C GLY A 23 22.51 39.54 -13.47
N ASN A 24 22.53 38.47 -12.67
CA ASN A 24 23.34 37.27 -12.90
C ASN A 24 22.47 35.99 -13.03
N PHE A 25 23.09 34.87 -13.36
CA PHE A 25 22.41 33.59 -13.64
C PHE A 25 22.43 32.59 -12.48
N HIS A 26 23.01 32.98 -11.35
CA HIS A 26 23.03 32.18 -10.13
C HIS A 26 21.67 32.40 -9.45
N GLY A 27 20.87 31.35 -9.26
CA GLY A 27 19.51 31.45 -8.71
C GLY A 27 19.44 32.03 -7.29
N PRO A 28 18.29 31.89 -6.61
CA PRO A 28 17.05 31.23 -7.06
C PRO A 28 16.17 32.10 -7.99
N ARG A 29 15.35 31.44 -8.81
CA ARG A 29 14.13 32.03 -9.40
C ARG A 29 12.92 31.17 -9.00
N SER A 30 11.72 31.75 -9.08
CA SER A 30 10.47 31.02 -8.86
C SER A 30 10.18 30.03 -9.99
N VAL A 31 9.41 28.98 -9.67
CA VAL A 31 8.91 27.98 -10.61
C VAL A 31 7.41 27.83 -10.40
N SER A 32 6.58 28.10 -11.40
CA SER A 32 5.12 28.06 -11.28
C SER A 32 4.48 26.74 -11.72
N SER A 33 5.26 25.84 -12.32
CA SER A 33 4.84 24.50 -12.71
C SER A 33 6.06 23.62 -12.91
N VAL A 34 5.93 22.33 -12.60
CA VAL A 34 7.02 21.35 -12.64
C VAL A 34 6.74 20.22 -13.62
N MET A 35 7.76 19.41 -13.88
CA MET A 35 7.63 18.22 -14.73
C MET A 35 6.59 17.28 -14.11
N GLY A 36 5.70 16.75 -14.95
CA GLY A 36 4.66 15.84 -14.48
C GLY A 36 3.36 16.52 -14.08
N ASP A 37 3.29 17.85 -13.95
CA ASP A 37 2.02 18.53 -13.64
C ASP A 37 0.93 18.15 -14.65
N TYR A 38 -0.28 17.89 -14.14
CA TYR A 38 -1.40 17.56 -15.01
C TYR A 38 -1.76 18.75 -15.91
N ARG A 39 -1.83 18.51 -17.22
CA ARG A 39 -2.29 19.49 -18.20
C ARG A 39 -3.41 18.90 -19.06
N ARG A 40 -4.41 19.74 -19.32
CA ARG A 40 -5.45 19.53 -20.33
C ARG A 40 -5.67 20.85 -21.04
N ASN A 41 -6.18 20.84 -22.28
CA ASN A 41 -6.47 22.10 -22.96
C ASN A 41 -7.44 22.98 -22.13
N SER A 42 -7.42 24.29 -22.39
CA SER A 42 -8.16 25.29 -21.59
C SER A 42 -9.69 25.10 -21.56
N THR A 43 -10.24 24.29 -22.47
CA THR A 43 -11.67 23.93 -22.52
C THR A 43 -11.99 22.58 -21.87
N ASN A 44 -10.99 21.90 -21.27
CA ASN A 44 -11.10 20.55 -20.71
C ASN A 44 -11.62 19.50 -21.72
N THR A 45 -11.42 19.71 -23.03
CA THR A 45 -11.81 18.78 -24.10
C THR A 45 -10.65 18.01 -24.71
N GLY A 46 -9.41 18.42 -24.43
CA GLY A 46 -8.18 17.86 -24.99
C GLY A 46 -7.74 16.60 -24.26
N THR A 47 -6.81 15.86 -24.88
CA THR A 47 -6.17 14.70 -24.26
C THR A 47 -5.37 15.14 -23.03
N PRO A 48 -5.57 14.52 -21.85
CA PRO A 48 -4.70 14.69 -20.69
C PRO A 48 -3.22 14.49 -21.06
N ARG A 49 -2.34 15.30 -20.52
CA ARG A 49 -0.90 15.17 -20.72
C ARG A 49 -0.14 15.61 -19.48
N PHE A 50 1.08 15.13 -19.35
CA PHE A 50 2.04 15.68 -18.41
C PHE A 50 2.61 17.01 -18.93
N HIS A 51 2.91 17.92 -18.01
CA HIS A 51 3.75 19.10 -18.24
C HIS A 51 5.19 18.65 -18.50
N ARG A 52 5.87 19.26 -19.49
CA ARG A 52 7.13 18.76 -20.06
C ARG A 52 8.33 19.63 -19.70
N GLY A 53 8.47 20.01 -18.44
CA GLY A 53 9.55 20.89 -18.01
C GLY A 53 9.15 21.71 -16.81
N ILE A 54 9.70 22.91 -16.70
CA ILE A 54 9.30 23.89 -15.69
C ILE A 54 8.81 25.18 -16.32
N ASP A 55 7.91 25.87 -15.63
CA ASP A 55 7.51 27.23 -15.97
C ASP A 55 8.22 28.20 -15.03
N ILE A 56 8.99 29.15 -15.58
CA ILE A 56 9.72 30.18 -14.83
C ILE A 56 8.99 31.52 -15.04
N PRO A 57 8.30 32.07 -14.03
CA PRO A 57 7.61 33.35 -14.15
C PRO A 57 8.55 34.50 -14.51
N ALA A 58 8.15 35.29 -15.50
CA ALA A 58 8.83 36.51 -15.91
C ALA A 58 7.94 37.34 -16.82
N ASP A 59 7.98 38.67 -16.70
CA ASP A 59 7.17 39.55 -17.55
C ASP A 59 7.59 39.45 -19.03
N SER A 60 6.63 39.65 -19.93
CA SER A 60 6.89 39.77 -21.37
C SER A 60 8.03 40.77 -21.64
N GLY A 61 8.90 40.42 -22.60
CA GLY A 61 10.07 41.22 -22.98
C GLY A 61 11.34 40.92 -22.17
N ASN A 62 11.26 40.16 -21.07
CA ASN A 62 12.46 39.75 -20.34
C ASN A 62 13.38 38.87 -21.23
N PRO A 63 14.71 39.09 -21.21
CA PRO A 63 15.62 38.34 -22.07
C PRO A 63 15.87 36.91 -21.57
N VAL A 64 15.95 35.98 -22.52
CA VAL A 64 16.25 34.56 -22.35
C VAL A 64 17.59 34.25 -23.02
N TYR A 65 18.41 33.44 -22.35
CA TYR A 65 19.78 33.14 -22.76
C TYR A 65 20.00 31.63 -22.86
N SER A 66 20.85 31.22 -23.79
CA SER A 66 21.23 29.82 -23.93
C SER A 66 22.11 29.36 -22.78
N ILE A 67 21.88 28.15 -22.27
CA ILE A 67 22.79 27.52 -21.29
C ILE A 67 24.12 27.15 -21.94
N ILE A 68 24.06 26.60 -23.16
CA ILE A 68 25.22 26.05 -23.89
C ILE A 68 25.57 26.88 -25.13
N SER A 69 26.82 26.80 -25.58
CA SER A 69 27.23 27.35 -26.86
C SER A 69 27.03 26.36 -28.00
N VAL A 70 26.66 26.87 -29.17
CA VAL A 70 26.60 26.09 -30.41
C VAL A 70 27.06 26.93 -31.60
N ASN A 71 27.73 26.28 -32.55
CA ASN A 71 28.23 26.89 -33.78
C ASN A 71 27.36 26.44 -34.96
N GLY A 72 26.24 27.15 -35.22
CA GLY A 72 25.36 27.01 -36.40
C GLY A 72 24.62 25.67 -36.57
N ASN A 73 25.18 24.56 -36.10
CA ASN A 73 24.53 23.26 -36.02
C ASN A 73 23.97 23.08 -34.60
N GLY A 74 22.70 22.69 -34.48
CA GLY A 74 22.05 22.45 -33.18
C GLY A 74 21.14 23.58 -32.68
N ILE A 75 20.79 24.54 -33.54
CA ILE A 75 19.77 25.56 -33.29
C ILE A 75 18.51 25.19 -34.08
N ASN A 76 17.34 25.31 -33.46
CA ASN A 76 16.05 25.28 -34.13
C ASN A 76 15.18 26.41 -33.58
N VAL A 77 14.76 27.31 -34.45
CA VAL A 77 13.94 28.47 -34.15
C VAL A 77 12.60 28.33 -34.86
N ASP A 78 11.50 28.39 -34.10
CA ASP A 78 10.16 28.49 -34.66
C ASP A 78 9.48 29.76 -34.15
N THR A 79 9.32 30.72 -35.06
CA THR A 79 8.67 32.00 -34.77
C THR A 79 7.15 31.89 -34.73
N ILE A 80 6.55 30.83 -35.29
CA ILE A 80 5.11 30.57 -35.25
C ILE A 80 4.79 29.74 -33.99
N GLY A 81 5.62 28.74 -33.70
CA GLY A 81 5.57 27.93 -32.49
C GLY A 81 6.03 28.66 -31.23
N HIS A 82 6.65 29.84 -31.37
CA HIS A 82 7.16 30.66 -30.27
C HIS A 82 8.16 29.91 -29.38
N PHE A 83 9.14 29.27 -30.02
CA PHE A 83 10.21 28.57 -29.32
C PHE A 83 11.60 28.76 -29.96
N VAL A 84 12.63 28.56 -29.14
CA VAL A 84 14.01 28.35 -29.55
C VAL A 84 14.51 27.06 -28.92
N LYS A 85 15.22 26.23 -29.66
CA LYS A 85 15.91 25.04 -29.16
C LYS A 85 17.40 25.13 -29.45
N ILE A 86 18.22 24.90 -28.43
CA ILE A 86 19.68 24.87 -28.51
C ILE A 86 20.18 23.56 -27.91
N GLY A 87 20.68 22.65 -28.75
CA GLY A 87 20.99 21.28 -28.33
C GLY A 87 19.74 20.59 -27.76
N ASP A 88 19.81 20.14 -26.51
CA ASP A 88 18.69 19.48 -25.81
C ASP A 88 17.80 20.46 -25.03
N TYR A 89 18.15 21.74 -24.97
CA TYR A 89 17.40 22.76 -24.23
C TYR A 89 16.38 23.43 -25.12
N LEU A 90 15.10 23.34 -24.75
CA LEU A 90 13.99 24.00 -25.42
C LEU A 90 13.44 25.12 -24.54
N TYR A 91 13.27 26.28 -25.17
CA TYR A 91 12.76 27.52 -24.59
C TYR A 91 11.47 27.87 -25.32
N GLU A 92 10.31 27.63 -24.70
CA GLU A 92 9.00 27.94 -25.29
C GLU A 92 8.35 29.16 -24.62
N HIS A 93 7.32 29.70 -25.28
CA HIS A 93 6.64 30.93 -24.89
C HIS A 93 7.57 32.15 -24.99
N VAL A 94 8.36 32.18 -26.06
CA VAL A 94 9.33 33.24 -26.34
C VAL A 94 9.18 33.79 -27.75
N ASP A 95 9.65 35.02 -27.94
CA ASP A 95 9.83 35.64 -29.26
C ASP A 95 11.33 35.57 -29.63
N PRO A 96 11.73 34.71 -30.58
CA PRO A 96 13.13 34.50 -30.94
C PRO A 96 13.85 35.79 -31.39
N CYS A 97 15.07 35.98 -30.91
CA CYS A 97 15.97 37.08 -31.29
C CYS A 97 17.09 36.63 -32.25
N ILE A 98 17.13 35.33 -32.57
CA ILE A 98 18.16 34.69 -33.41
C ILE A 98 17.51 33.89 -34.56
N VAL A 99 18.34 33.35 -35.44
CA VAL A 99 17.93 32.43 -36.52
C VAL A 99 18.75 31.13 -36.43
N ASP A 100 18.33 30.09 -37.15
CA ASP A 100 18.96 28.76 -37.11
C ASP A 100 20.46 28.76 -37.45
N THR A 101 20.93 29.73 -38.22
CA THR A 101 22.34 29.86 -38.61
C THR A 101 23.16 30.73 -37.67
N SER A 102 22.58 31.24 -36.59
CA SER A 102 23.29 32.08 -35.62
C SER A 102 24.42 31.31 -34.93
N THR A 103 25.44 32.04 -34.46
CA THR A 103 26.39 31.52 -33.47
C THR A 103 25.89 31.92 -32.10
N VAL A 104 25.78 30.96 -31.18
CA VAL A 104 25.26 31.17 -29.83
C VAL A 104 26.37 30.89 -28.84
N VAL A 105 26.68 31.88 -28.01
CA VAL A 105 27.54 31.73 -26.84
C VAL A 105 26.65 31.52 -25.62
N GLY A 106 26.78 30.36 -24.98
CA GLY A 106 26.01 29.99 -23.79
C GLY A 106 26.60 30.57 -22.50
N ILE A 107 25.76 30.59 -21.46
CA ILE A 107 26.12 31.09 -20.14
C ILE A 107 27.31 30.32 -19.55
N ASN A 108 27.41 29.01 -19.80
CA ASN A 108 28.52 28.19 -19.29
C ASN A 108 29.89 28.61 -19.84
N ASP A 109 29.94 29.19 -21.04
CA ASP A 109 31.19 29.62 -21.67
C ASP A 109 31.48 31.11 -21.44
N ASP A 110 30.45 31.96 -21.43
CA ASP A 110 30.55 33.38 -21.09
C ASP A 110 29.37 33.82 -20.21
N PRO A 111 29.51 33.78 -18.87
CA PRO A 111 28.45 34.21 -17.95
C PRO A 111 28.29 35.74 -17.89
N ILE A 112 29.22 36.50 -18.45
CA ILE A 112 29.19 37.98 -18.43
C ILE A 112 28.37 38.50 -19.61
N SER A 113 28.63 37.95 -20.80
CA SER A 113 28.01 38.41 -22.06
C SER A 113 27.50 37.25 -22.95
N PRO A 114 26.63 36.36 -22.43
CA PRO A 114 26.05 35.29 -23.24
C PRO A 114 25.10 35.85 -24.29
N THR A 115 24.83 35.05 -25.32
CA THR A 115 23.91 35.41 -26.40
C THR A 115 22.47 35.41 -25.89
N CYS A 116 21.78 36.55 -26.04
CA CYS A 116 20.32 36.62 -25.87
C CYS A 116 19.67 35.91 -27.06
N ILE A 117 18.93 34.83 -26.79
CA ILE A 117 18.34 33.98 -27.83
C ILE A 117 16.88 34.34 -28.10
N ALA A 118 16.19 34.91 -27.12
CA ALA A 118 14.79 35.29 -27.24
C ALA A 118 14.39 36.27 -26.13
N THR A 119 13.18 36.83 -26.22
CA THR A 119 12.51 37.50 -25.10
C THR A 119 11.23 36.77 -24.73
N ILE A 120 10.80 36.83 -23.47
CA ILE A 120 9.50 36.26 -23.05
C ILE A 120 8.38 36.87 -23.89
N ARG A 121 7.54 36.00 -24.46
CA ARG A 121 6.37 36.42 -25.22
C ARG A 121 5.25 36.79 -24.27
N HIS A 122 4.43 37.75 -24.67
CA HIS A 122 3.21 38.03 -23.94
C HIS A 122 2.20 36.88 -24.07
N ILE A 123 2.01 36.16 -22.97
CA ILE A 123 1.02 35.09 -22.79
C ILE A 123 0.41 35.26 -21.40
N TRP A 124 -0.87 34.96 -21.17
CA TRP A 124 -1.45 35.20 -19.84
C TRP A 124 -1.51 33.88 -19.04
N PRO A 125 -0.73 33.70 -17.95
CA PRO A 125 0.34 34.57 -17.40
C PRO A 125 1.70 34.42 -18.10
N ASP A 126 2.53 35.47 -18.07
CA ASP A 126 3.83 35.52 -18.75
C ASP A 126 4.85 34.61 -18.03
N HIS A 127 5.49 33.71 -18.76
CA HIS A 127 6.52 32.81 -18.24
C HIS A 127 7.39 32.25 -19.36
N LEU A 128 8.57 31.72 -18.98
CA LEU A 128 9.36 30.83 -19.83
C LEU A 128 8.96 29.39 -19.53
N HIS A 129 8.52 28.64 -20.54
CA HIS A 129 8.46 27.19 -20.43
C HIS A 129 9.83 26.61 -20.83
N PHE A 130 10.54 26.03 -19.87
CA PHE A 130 11.89 25.51 -20.04
C PHE A 130 11.88 23.99 -19.96
N GLN A 131 12.26 23.36 -21.06
CA GLN A 131 12.23 21.91 -21.25
C GLN A 131 13.63 21.39 -21.61
N ILE A 132 13.93 20.17 -21.15
CA ILE A 132 15.15 19.44 -21.53
C ILE A 132 14.75 18.12 -22.19
N GLY A 133 15.29 17.86 -23.38
CA GLY A 133 15.09 16.62 -24.15
C GLY A 133 14.77 16.83 -25.63
N SER A 134 14.66 15.72 -26.36
CA SER A 134 14.20 15.69 -27.76
C SER A 134 12.76 16.17 -27.90
N SER A 135 12.40 16.61 -29.11
CA SER A 135 11.03 17.03 -29.44
C SER A 135 10.01 15.91 -29.25
N ASP A 136 10.47 14.67 -29.38
CA ASP A 136 9.67 13.46 -29.18
C ASP A 136 9.84 12.86 -27.78
N GLY A 137 10.70 13.43 -26.92
CA GLY A 137 11.10 12.83 -25.64
C GLY A 137 12.29 11.88 -25.75
N PRO A 138 12.84 11.38 -24.63
CA PRO A 138 12.36 11.61 -23.27
C PRO A 138 12.54 13.06 -22.80
N TYR A 139 11.68 13.47 -21.86
CA TYR A 139 11.79 14.76 -21.20
C TYR A 139 12.32 14.57 -19.79
N TYR A 140 13.26 15.43 -19.41
CA TYR A 140 13.89 15.42 -18.09
C TYR A 140 13.39 16.58 -17.26
N ASN A 141 13.24 16.37 -15.95
CA ASN A 141 12.91 17.44 -15.03
C ASN A 141 14.09 18.41 -14.91
N PRO A 142 13.96 19.67 -15.35
CA PRO A 142 15.07 20.64 -15.30
C PRO A 142 15.61 20.89 -13.88
N ILE A 143 14.80 20.68 -12.84
CA ILE A 143 15.28 20.90 -11.47
C ILE A 143 16.24 19.79 -11.02
N THR A 144 16.07 18.54 -11.48
CA THR A 144 16.95 17.40 -11.13
C THR A 144 17.90 16.98 -12.24
N TYR A 145 17.78 17.54 -13.45
CA TYR A 145 18.63 17.17 -14.58
C TYR A 145 20.11 17.55 -14.33
N GLY A 146 21.01 16.58 -14.53
CA GLY A 146 22.43 16.73 -14.23
C GLY A 146 22.65 16.99 -12.74
N ASP A 147 23.24 18.14 -12.40
CA ASP A 147 23.57 18.56 -11.03
C ASP A 147 22.61 19.63 -10.48
N SER A 148 21.37 19.75 -11.01
CA SER A 148 20.33 20.75 -10.66
C SER A 148 20.57 22.17 -11.17
N LEU A 149 19.49 22.95 -11.26
CA LEU A 149 19.55 24.42 -11.40
C LEU A 149 20.27 25.04 -10.19
N GLU A 150 21.20 25.96 -10.46
CA GLU A 150 22.04 26.57 -9.45
C GLU A 150 21.23 27.35 -8.41
N ASN A 151 21.48 27.07 -7.13
CA ASN A 151 20.80 27.69 -6.00
C ASN A 151 19.26 27.59 -6.04
N TYR A 152 18.68 26.59 -6.72
CA TYR A 152 17.25 26.31 -6.56
C TYR A 152 16.99 25.83 -5.13
N THR A 153 16.05 26.45 -4.43
CA THR A 153 15.69 26.10 -3.07
C THR A 153 14.19 25.84 -2.99
N ASP A 154 13.83 24.82 -2.23
CA ASP A 154 12.47 24.56 -1.83
C ASP A 154 12.52 24.07 -0.39
N ASN A 155 11.90 24.84 0.50
CA ASN A 155 11.90 24.57 1.94
C ASN A 155 10.49 24.25 2.46
N THR A 156 9.51 24.12 1.57
CA THR A 156 8.10 23.99 1.96
C THR A 156 7.65 22.58 1.68
N SER A 157 7.28 21.85 2.73
CA SER A 157 6.70 20.52 2.55
C SER A 157 5.46 20.55 1.67
N PRO A 158 5.26 19.50 0.84
CA PRO A 158 3.97 19.25 0.22
C PRO A 158 2.89 19.08 1.30
N VAL A 159 1.63 19.17 0.92
CA VAL A 159 0.47 19.05 1.83
C VAL A 159 -0.49 18.00 1.29
N ILE A 160 -0.67 16.92 2.06
CA ILE A 160 -1.71 15.92 1.84
C ILE A 160 -3.01 16.42 2.47
N ASP A 161 -4.12 16.40 1.73
CA ASP A 161 -5.41 16.88 2.22
C ASP A 161 -6.03 15.90 3.22
N THR A 162 -5.87 16.19 4.51
CA THR A 162 -6.40 15.36 5.60
C THR A 162 -7.91 15.44 5.77
N LEU A 163 -8.57 16.46 5.20
CA LEU A 163 -10.03 16.56 5.22
C LEU A 163 -10.67 15.64 4.18
N GLU A 164 -10.01 15.46 3.05
CA GLU A 164 -10.44 14.48 2.05
C GLU A 164 -10.01 13.06 2.44
N GLY A 165 -8.82 12.90 3.03
CA GLY A 165 -8.32 11.61 3.50
C GLY A 165 -7.76 10.72 2.37
N ILE A 166 -7.66 9.42 2.66
CA ILE A 166 -7.24 8.39 1.68
C ILE A 166 -8.49 7.68 1.19
N HIS A 167 -8.63 7.54 -0.12
CA HIS A 167 -9.77 6.89 -0.74
C HIS A 167 -9.32 5.60 -1.40
N TYR A 168 -10.14 4.55 -1.29
CA TYR A 168 -9.83 3.21 -1.81
C TYR A 168 -10.88 2.82 -2.82
N PHE A 169 -10.46 2.39 -4.00
CA PHE A 169 -11.37 2.02 -5.09
C PHE A 169 -11.11 0.60 -5.56
N VAL A 170 -12.10 -0.02 -6.21
CA VAL A 170 -11.87 -1.28 -6.93
C VAL A 170 -10.85 -1.08 -8.07
N GLU A 171 -10.05 -2.12 -8.35
CA GLU A 171 -9.09 -2.15 -9.47
C GLU A 171 -9.69 -1.58 -10.76
N GLY A 172 -8.97 -0.64 -11.39
CA GLY A 172 -9.31 -0.07 -12.70
C GLY A 172 -10.23 1.15 -12.65
N ALA A 173 -10.53 1.67 -11.45
CA ALA A 173 -11.36 2.86 -11.23
C ALA A 173 -10.82 4.15 -11.90
N GLU A 174 -9.54 4.18 -12.24
CA GLU A 174 -8.84 5.30 -12.88
C GLU A 174 -9.33 5.56 -14.31
N THR A 175 -9.76 4.49 -14.99
CA THR A 175 -10.09 4.50 -16.42
C THR A 175 -11.60 4.49 -16.72
N THR A 176 -12.43 4.31 -15.70
CA THR A 176 -13.91 4.28 -15.82
C THR A 176 -14.54 5.53 -15.24
N SER A 177 -15.63 6.00 -15.86
CA SER A 177 -16.45 7.10 -15.33
C SER A 177 -17.30 6.71 -14.12
N THR A 178 -17.57 5.41 -13.95
CA THR A 178 -18.36 4.87 -12.83
C THR A 178 -17.39 4.23 -11.85
N ARG A 179 -17.16 4.89 -10.72
CA ARG A 179 -16.24 4.43 -9.70
C ARG A 179 -16.98 3.80 -8.54
N ILE A 180 -16.44 2.68 -8.07
CA ILE A 180 -16.91 1.99 -6.87
C ILE A 180 -15.83 2.19 -5.83
N GLU A 181 -16.10 3.06 -4.88
CA GLU A 181 -15.27 3.23 -3.71
C GLU A 181 -15.52 2.04 -2.76
N LEU A 182 -14.45 1.50 -2.19
CA LEU A 182 -14.47 0.46 -1.15
C LEU A 182 -14.81 1.07 0.21
N ASP A 183 -15.70 2.07 0.24
CA ASP A 183 -16.07 2.88 1.40
C ASP A 183 -17.38 2.41 2.03
N SER A 184 -17.52 1.10 2.24
CA SER A 184 -18.63 0.63 3.09
C SER A 184 -18.30 0.98 4.53
N ILE A 185 -18.57 2.21 4.97
CA ILE A 185 -18.35 2.61 6.37
C ILE A 185 -19.34 1.87 7.26
N ILE A 186 -18.95 0.69 7.73
CA ILE A 186 -19.61 -0.02 8.83
C ILE A 186 -18.71 0.20 10.05
N HIS A 187 -19.26 0.76 11.13
CA HIS A 187 -18.53 1.07 12.37
C HIS A 187 -17.35 2.06 12.23
N ASN A 188 -17.38 3.00 11.27
CA ASN A 188 -16.27 3.92 10.95
C ASN A 188 -14.98 3.20 10.49
N ILE A 189 -15.11 2.02 9.88
CA ILE A 189 -14.01 1.22 9.36
C ILE A 189 -14.18 1.03 7.86
N ILE A 190 -13.09 1.20 7.11
CA ILE A 190 -13.02 0.94 5.66
C ILE A 190 -12.71 -0.55 5.46
N TRP A 191 -13.60 -1.25 4.77
CA TRP A 191 -13.49 -2.68 4.50
C TRP A 191 -12.92 -2.90 3.11
N LEU A 192 -11.72 -3.49 3.05
CA LEU A 192 -11.03 -3.77 1.81
C LEU A 192 -11.06 -5.27 1.49
N TYR A 193 -11.36 -5.59 0.25
CA TYR A 193 -11.35 -6.94 -0.27
C TYR A 193 -10.85 -6.95 -1.72
N GLY A 194 -10.22 -8.05 -2.12
CA GLY A 194 -9.63 -8.23 -3.44
C GLY A 194 -8.51 -7.23 -3.71
N LYS A 195 -8.66 -6.43 -4.75
CA LYS A 195 -7.65 -5.50 -5.23
C LYS A 195 -8.16 -4.07 -5.13
N ALA A 196 -7.31 -3.19 -4.59
CA ALA A 196 -7.66 -1.81 -4.30
C ALA A 196 -6.69 -0.82 -4.94
N ASP A 197 -7.25 0.24 -5.54
CA ASP A 197 -6.53 1.44 -5.93
C ASP A 197 -6.60 2.51 -4.86
N ILE A 198 -5.49 3.22 -4.65
CA ILE A 198 -5.35 4.18 -3.57
C ILE A 198 -5.24 5.57 -4.16
N ARG A 199 -6.20 6.44 -3.82
CA ARG A 199 -6.21 7.84 -4.24
C ARG A 199 -5.98 8.77 -3.07
N VAL A 200 -5.14 9.78 -3.28
CA VAL A 200 -4.96 10.88 -2.33
C VAL A 200 -4.96 12.22 -3.04
N LYS A 201 -5.44 13.23 -2.32
CA LYS A 201 -5.32 14.62 -2.76
C LYS A 201 -4.08 15.25 -2.14
N VAL A 202 -3.18 15.74 -2.98
CA VAL A 202 -1.90 16.32 -2.56
C VAL A 202 -1.59 17.56 -3.39
N ARG A 203 -0.94 18.54 -2.75
CA ARG A 203 -0.38 19.72 -3.42
C ARG A 203 1.02 19.98 -2.93
N ASP A 204 1.84 20.59 -3.77
CA ASP A 204 3.09 21.20 -3.35
C ASP A 204 2.88 22.72 -3.28
N PRO A 205 2.88 23.35 -2.09
CA PRO A 205 2.51 24.75 -1.93
C PRO A 205 3.37 25.78 -2.69
N ASP A 206 4.57 25.42 -3.16
CA ASP A 206 5.69 26.29 -3.57
C ASP A 206 5.70 27.70 -2.93
N VAL A 207 6.62 27.92 -1.99
CA VAL A 207 6.93 29.27 -1.50
C VAL A 207 8.41 29.38 -1.15
N ASP A 208 9.26 29.78 -2.11
CA ASP A 208 10.11 31.00 -2.09
C ASP A 208 11.10 31.01 -3.31
N PRO A 209 11.49 32.18 -3.89
CA PRO A 209 11.35 33.51 -3.33
C PRO A 209 10.08 34.26 -3.73
N VAL A 210 9.37 33.83 -4.78
CA VAL A 210 8.29 34.65 -5.40
C VAL A 210 7.21 33.81 -6.15
N GLY A 211 7.04 32.53 -5.82
CA GLY A 211 5.98 31.70 -6.43
C GLY A 211 4.61 32.00 -5.84
N THR A 212 3.58 32.23 -6.67
CA THR A 212 2.17 32.37 -6.24
C THR A 212 1.27 31.25 -6.74
N THR A 213 1.82 30.27 -7.47
CA THR A 213 1.07 29.20 -8.13
C THR A 213 1.61 27.86 -7.65
N PRO A 214 0.83 27.12 -6.84
CA PRO A 214 1.31 25.85 -6.29
C PRO A 214 1.44 24.78 -7.39
N ALA A 215 2.49 23.96 -7.27
CA ALA A 215 2.89 22.95 -8.23
C ALA A 215 2.42 21.54 -7.80
N GLY A 216 2.59 20.56 -8.70
CA GLY A 216 2.50 19.15 -8.37
C GLY A 216 3.67 18.70 -7.50
N ILE A 217 3.51 17.52 -6.92
CA ILE A 217 4.57 16.92 -6.11
C ILE A 217 5.67 16.36 -7.01
N TYR A 218 6.87 16.24 -6.48
CA TYR A 218 7.95 15.52 -7.17
C TYR A 218 7.80 14.01 -7.07
N LYS A 219 7.40 13.51 -5.89
CA LYS A 219 7.37 12.08 -5.60
C LYS A 219 6.31 11.72 -4.57
N ALA A 220 5.71 10.54 -4.74
CA ALA A 220 4.84 9.94 -3.72
C ALA A 220 4.94 8.42 -3.69
N TYR A 221 4.55 7.86 -2.54
CA TYR A 221 4.37 6.43 -2.39
C TYR A 221 3.38 6.07 -1.29
N TYR A 222 2.93 4.81 -1.33
CA TYR A 222 2.15 4.18 -0.27
C TYR A 222 2.89 2.99 0.33
N GLY A 223 2.65 2.72 1.61
CA GLY A 223 3.16 1.55 2.31
C GLY A 223 2.10 0.96 3.24
N ILE A 224 2.21 -0.34 3.51
CA ILE A 224 1.27 -1.09 4.36
C ILE A 224 2.03 -1.61 5.58
N LYS A 225 1.49 -1.32 6.76
CA LYS A 225 2.03 -1.76 8.06
C LYS A 225 1.01 -2.55 8.86
N THR A 226 1.50 -3.47 9.69
CA THR A 226 0.69 -4.07 10.77
C THR A 226 0.34 -3.00 11.80
N MET A 227 -0.65 -3.29 12.67
CA MET A 227 -1.00 -2.39 13.77
C MET A 227 0.16 -2.14 14.75
N VAL A 228 1.04 -3.13 14.93
CA VAL A 228 2.25 -3.03 15.78
C VAL A 228 3.43 -2.33 15.10
N GLY A 229 3.30 -1.97 13.81
CA GLY A 229 4.23 -1.09 13.09
C GLY A 229 5.21 -1.80 12.15
N ASP A 230 5.13 -3.12 12.02
CA ASP A 230 5.96 -3.89 11.07
C ASP A 230 5.54 -3.56 9.64
N THR A 231 6.51 -3.18 8.80
CA THR A 231 6.25 -2.90 7.38
C THR A 231 6.11 -4.20 6.60
N ILE A 232 4.96 -4.42 5.96
CA ILE A 232 4.65 -5.65 5.18
C ILE A 232 4.80 -5.42 3.68
N LYS A 233 4.48 -4.20 3.22
CA LYS A 233 4.71 -3.73 1.85
C LYS A 233 5.28 -2.32 1.94
N ASP A 234 6.52 -2.17 1.52
CA ASP A 234 7.11 -0.86 1.28
C ASP A 234 7.21 -0.71 -0.23
N SER A 235 6.25 -0.02 -0.84
CA SER A 235 6.45 0.45 -2.21
C SER A 235 7.44 1.60 -2.07
N LEU A 236 8.75 1.32 -2.13
CA LEU A 236 9.80 2.29 -1.80
C LEU A 236 9.67 3.60 -2.59
N THR A 237 9.06 3.58 -3.78
CA THR A 237 8.56 4.73 -4.55
C THR A 237 7.49 4.24 -5.54
N THR A 238 6.39 4.98 -5.74
CA THR A 238 5.43 4.67 -6.83
C THR A 238 5.45 5.75 -7.89
N ILE A 239 5.35 7.02 -7.51
CA ILE A 239 5.42 8.16 -8.44
C ILE A 239 6.72 8.91 -8.18
N GLU A 240 7.50 9.18 -9.24
CA GLU A 240 8.68 10.04 -9.21
C GLU A 240 8.88 10.68 -10.58
N PHE A 241 8.96 12.01 -10.61
CA PHE A 241 9.03 12.82 -11.84
C PHE A 241 10.44 13.32 -12.15
N ASP A 242 11.43 12.41 -12.17
CA ASP A 242 12.77 12.71 -12.71
C ASP A 242 12.76 12.79 -14.24
N GLN A 243 12.06 11.85 -14.86
CA GLN A 243 11.94 11.68 -16.29
C GLN A 243 10.67 10.89 -16.60
N VAL A 244 10.04 11.20 -17.74
CA VAL A 244 8.93 10.43 -18.32
C VAL A 244 9.20 10.20 -19.82
N GLU A 245 9.39 8.93 -20.21
CA GLU A 245 9.74 8.48 -21.58
C GLU A 245 8.52 8.50 -22.51
N PRO A 246 8.74 8.70 -23.82
CA PRO A 246 8.15 9.80 -24.57
C PRO A 246 6.62 9.84 -24.47
N PRO A 247 6.09 11.05 -24.21
CA PRO A 247 5.25 11.29 -23.06
C PRO A 247 4.05 10.33 -23.01
N THR A 248 3.90 9.70 -21.86
CA THR A 248 2.72 8.97 -21.40
C THR A 248 1.50 9.90 -21.29
N ASN A 249 0.94 10.26 -22.45
CA ASN A 249 -0.26 11.11 -22.58
C ASN A 249 -1.53 10.27 -22.69
N GLY A 250 -2.67 10.86 -22.35
CA GLY A 250 -3.96 10.18 -22.41
C GLY A 250 -4.11 9.21 -21.26
N LEU A 251 -4.29 7.92 -21.57
CA LEU A 251 -4.59 6.88 -20.59
C LEU A 251 -3.56 6.84 -19.45
N GLN A 252 -2.27 6.92 -19.76
CA GLN A 252 -1.23 6.88 -18.73
C GLN A 252 -1.23 8.11 -17.81
N THR A 253 -1.60 9.29 -18.31
CA THR A 253 -1.83 10.46 -17.45
C THR A 253 -3.04 10.20 -16.52
N CYS A 254 -4.07 9.50 -17.01
CA CYS A 254 -5.22 9.11 -16.20
C CYS A 254 -4.91 8.02 -15.16
N LEU A 255 -3.87 7.21 -15.39
CA LEU A 255 -3.38 6.25 -14.40
C LEU A 255 -2.61 6.94 -13.26
N ILE A 256 -2.05 8.13 -13.47
CA ILE A 256 -1.42 8.90 -12.38
C ILE A 256 -2.41 9.85 -11.71
N TYR A 257 -3.26 10.51 -12.51
CA TYR A 257 -4.18 11.53 -12.04
C TYR A 257 -5.63 11.10 -12.14
N ASP A 258 -6.41 11.42 -11.13
CA ASP A 258 -7.86 11.35 -11.22
C ASP A 258 -8.39 12.41 -12.20
N THR A 259 -8.71 12.06 -13.45
CA THR A 259 -9.10 13.04 -14.46
C THR A 259 -10.60 13.34 -14.57
N LEU A 260 -11.44 12.62 -13.83
CA LEU A 260 -12.91 12.78 -13.90
C LEU A 260 -13.40 14.02 -13.17
N LEU A 261 -12.62 14.50 -12.21
CA LEU A 261 -12.94 15.72 -11.49
C LEU A 261 -12.46 16.90 -12.33
N SER A 262 -13.42 17.66 -12.85
CA SER A 262 -13.28 18.67 -13.91
C SER A 262 -12.40 19.90 -13.58
N ARG A 263 -11.56 19.85 -12.54
CA ARG A 263 -10.77 21.01 -12.06
C ARG A 263 -9.27 20.83 -12.02
N HIS A 264 -8.70 19.72 -12.48
CA HIS A 264 -7.24 19.52 -12.44
C HIS A 264 -6.46 20.51 -13.33
N ALA A 265 -7.03 20.99 -14.43
CA ALA A 265 -6.33 21.90 -15.35
C ALA A 265 -6.11 23.33 -14.79
N GLN A 266 -6.71 23.65 -13.64
CA GLN A 266 -6.64 24.97 -13.00
C GLN A 266 -6.47 24.89 -11.47
N SER A 267 -6.34 23.68 -10.90
CA SER A 267 -6.14 23.52 -9.47
C SER A 267 -4.69 23.20 -9.18
N SER A 268 -4.13 23.97 -8.28
CA SER A 268 -2.82 23.78 -7.64
C SER A 268 -2.84 22.66 -6.60
N THR A 269 -3.66 21.66 -6.86
CA THR A 269 -3.94 20.52 -5.98
C THR A 269 -4.45 19.40 -6.85
N PHE A 270 -3.77 18.26 -6.82
CA PHE A 270 -4.06 17.13 -7.67
C PHE A 270 -4.48 15.93 -6.84
N ARG A 271 -5.13 14.98 -7.50
CA ARG A 271 -5.49 13.69 -6.92
C ARG A 271 -4.70 12.64 -7.65
N TYR A 272 -3.86 11.93 -6.91
CA TYR A 272 -2.93 10.94 -7.42
C TYR A 272 -3.44 9.55 -7.13
N TRP A 273 -3.37 8.67 -8.11
CA TRP A 273 -3.50 7.22 -7.94
C TRP A 273 -2.13 6.66 -7.59
N LEU A 274 -1.92 6.34 -6.32
CA LEU A 274 -0.60 5.95 -5.82
C LEU A 274 -0.23 4.50 -6.11
N THR A 275 -1.20 3.70 -6.54
CA THR A 275 -1.02 2.28 -6.87
C THR A 275 -0.37 2.06 -8.23
N ASN A 276 -0.30 3.10 -9.07
CA ASN A 276 0.21 3.08 -10.44
C ASN A 276 1.64 3.62 -10.51
N PRO A 277 2.67 2.76 -10.55
CA PRO A 277 4.04 3.23 -10.49
C PRO A 277 4.57 3.74 -11.84
N ILE A 278 5.47 4.72 -11.78
CA ILE A 278 6.40 5.03 -12.87
C ILE A 278 7.59 4.09 -12.71
N ASN A 279 7.77 3.18 -13.67
CA ASN A 279 8.79 2.15 -13.59
C ASN A 279 10.19 2.67 -13.95
N ALA A 280 11.23 1.84 -13.82
CA ALA A 280 12.61 2.21 -14.12
C ALA A 280 12.89 2.50 -15.61
N GLN A 281 11.93 2.21 -16.50
CA GLN A 281 11.94 2.61 -17.91
C GLN A 281 11.06 3.85 -18.15
N HIS A 282 10.65 4.54 -17.08
CA HIS A 282 9.84 5.75 -17.08
C HIS A 282 8.45 5.58 -17.74
N ASN A 283 7.92 4.35 -17.75
CA ASN A 283 6.54 4.08 -18.17
C ASN A 283 5.60 4.01 -16.96
N VAL A 284 4.38 4.50 -17.13
CA VAL A 284 3.31 4.34 -16.13
C VAL A 284 2.71 2.95 -16.26
N ASN A 285 2.77 2.17 -15.19
CA ASN A 285 2.12 0.87 -15.10
C ASN A 285 0.80 1.00 -14.35
N ASP A 286 -0.24 0.34 -14.87
CA ASP A 286 -1.48 0.09 -14.14
C ASP A 286 -1.22 -0.98 -13.07
N GLY A 287 -1.51 -0.66 -11.82
CA GLY A 287 -1.15 -1.42 -10.66
C GLY A 287 -2.12 -1.16 -9.53
N TYR A 288 -2.16 -2.09 -8.57
CA TYR A 288 -3.13 -2.10 -7.49
C TYR A 288 -2.50 -2.68 -6.23
N TRP A 289 -3.14 -2.48 -5.11
CA TRP A 289 -2.87 -3.26 -3.91
C TRP A 289 -3.74 -4.52 -3.90
N ASN A 290 -3.15 -5.67 -4.21
CA ASN A 290 -3.81 -6.96 -4.00
C ASN A 290 -3.81 -7.32 -2.50
N THR A 291 -4.92 -7.04 -1.82
CA THR A 291 -5.12 -7.41 -0.41
C THR A 291 -5.24 -8.93 -0.24
N LYS A 292 -5.63 -9.66 -1.29
CA LYS A 292 -5.75 -11.12 -1.29
C LYS A 292 -4.48 -11.84 -1.74
N ARG A 293 -3.34 -11.15 -1.86
CA ARG A 293 -2.10 -11.73 -2.39
C ARG A 293 -1.65 -12.98 -1.63
N LYS A 294 -1.21 -14.02 -2.36
CA LYS A 294 -0.60 -15.24 -1.80
C LYS A 294 0.82 -15.01 -1.30
N ILE A 295 1.18 -15.60 -0.16
CA ILE A 295 2.51 -15.47 0.45
C ILE A 295 3.58 -16.07 -0.48
N GLY A 296 4.69 -15.34 -0.69
CA GLY A 296 5.79 -15.76 -1.57
C GLY A 296 5.53 -15.59 -3.07
N GLU A 297 4.29 -15.32 -3.50
CA GLU A 297 3.92 -15.19 -4.91
C GLU A 297 3.89 -13.72 -5.39
N PRO A 298 3.89 -13.43 -6.71
CA PRO A 298 3.70 -12.08 -7.25
C PRO A 298 2.38 -11.42 -6.84
N ASP A 299 2.27 -10.08 -6.98
CA ASP A 299 1.05 -9.30 -6.64
C ASP A 299 -0.20 -9.73 -7.44
N SER A 300 -0.04 -10.45 -8.55
CA SER A 300 -1.13 -10.93 -9.41
C SER A 300 -1.79 -12.24 -8.97
N ILE A 301 -1.25 -12.92 -7.94
CA ILE A 301 -1.72 -14.24 -7.51
C ILE A 301 -2.47 -14.14 -6.18
N ASP A 302 -3.73 -14.54 -6.19
CA ASP A 302 -4.60 -14.54 -5.02
C ASP A 302 -4.37 -15.79 -4.15
N ALA A 303 -4.56 -15.62 -2.84
CA ALA A 303 -4.58 -16.69 -1.87
C ALA A 303 -5.95 -17.36 -1.85
N ASP A 304 -5.94 -18.68 -1.66
CA ASP A 304 -7.16 -19.49 -1.57
C ASP A 304 -7.74 -19.51 -0.13
N SER A 305 -6.91 -19.19 0.86
CA SER A 305 -7.26 -19.15 2.29
C SER A 305 -6.47 -18.09 3.07
N ILE A 306 -6.95 -17.73 4.27
CA ILE A 306 -6.28 -16.78 5.17
C ILE A 306 -4.90 -17.27 5.66
N GLU A 307 -4.66 -18.58 5.70
CA GLU A 307 -3.36 -19.17 6.05
C GLU A 307 -2.31 -18.91 4.98
N ASP A 308 -2.72 -18.89 3.72
CA ASP A 308 -1.87 -18.68 2.55
C ASP A 308 -1.74 -17.19 2.18
N ALA A 309 -2.56 -16.32 2.78
CA ALA A 309 -2.60 -14.91 2.50
C ALA A 309 -1.40 -14.16 3.08
N LYS A 310 -0.77 -13.32 2.25
CA LYS A 310 0.26 -12.37 2.69
C LYS A 310 -0.32 -11.31 3.61
N PHE A 311 -1.51 -10.79 3.27
CA PHE A 311 -2.28 -9.91 4.12
C PHE A 311 -3.46 -10.70 4.67
N LYS A 312 -3.36 -11.11 5.93
CA LYS A 312 -4.45 -11.79 6.64
C LYS A 312 -5.58 -10.82 6.90
N ASP A 313 -6.80 -11.31 7.06
CA ASP A 313 -7.91 -10.46 7.47
C ASP A 313 -7.63 -9.83 8.84
N GLY A 314 -8.06 -8.58 9.01
CA GLY A 314 -7.76 -7.76 10.19
C GLY A 314 -7.31 -6.35 9.85
N TYR A 315 -6.88 -5.63 10.88
CA TYR A 315 -6.50 -4.21 10.79
C TYR A 315 -5.09 -3.98 10.26
N TYR A 316 -4.96 -2.98 9.38
CA TYR A 316 -3.69 -2.49 8.83
C TYR A 316 -3.64 -0.97 8.83
N LYS A 317 -2.42 -0.45 8.85
CA LYS A 317 -2.15 0.97 8.62
C LYS A 317 -1.67 1.19 7.20
N VAL A 318 -2.36 2.06 6.48
CA VAL A 318 -1.94 2.55 5.16
C VAL A 318 -1.22 3.87 5.37
N LEU A 319 0.04 3.91 4.94
CA LEU A 319 0.92 5.06 5.06
C LEU A 319 1.11 5.68 3.69
N ILE A 320 0.84 6.97 3.56
CA ILE A 320 1.14 7.75 2.36
C ILE A 320 2.23 8.75 2.69
N LYS A 321 3.19 8.90 1.78
CA LYS A 321 4.16 9.98 1.82
C LYS A 321 4.22 10.69 0.48
N ALA A 322 4.27 12.01 0.54
CA ALA A 322 4.52 12.87 -0.61
C ALA A 322 5.76 13.72 -0.32
N PHE A 323 6.53 14.00 -1.37
CA PHE A 323 7.78 14.73 -1.33
C PHE A 323 7.79 15.80 -2.40
N ASP A 324 8.32 16.96 -2.04
CA ASP A 324 8.85 17.90 -3.02
C ASP A 324 10.21 17.42 -3.54
N ILE A 325 10.77 18.21 -4.46
CA ILE A 325 12.01 17.89 -5.18
C ILE A 325 13.28 18.09 -4.36
N ARG A 326 13.19 18.79 -3.22
CA ARG A 326 14.28 18.93 -2.23
C ARG A 326 14.15 17.93 -1.09
N GLY A 327 13.10 17.12 -1.10
CA GLY A 327 12.86 16.04 -0.16
C GLY A 327 12.17 16.47 1.13
N ASN A 328 11.65 17.71 1.23
CA ASN A 328 10.67 17.97 2.28
C ASN A 328 9.41 17.16 1.98
N LYS A 329 8.65 16.85 3.02
CA LYS A 329 7.63 15.80 2.94
C LYS A 329 6.47 16.03 3.88
N ASP A 330 5.37 15.39 3.53
CA ASP A 330 4.21 15.21 4.38
C ASP A 330 3.79 13.74 4.39
N THR A 331 3.05 13.35 5.42
CA THR A 331 2.70 11.97 5.69
C THR A 331 1.28 11.87 6.24
N LEU A 332 0.48 11.02 5.60
CA LEU A 332 -0.86 10.66 6.08
C LEU A 332 -0.89 9.17 6.42
N ILE A 333 -1.55 8.84 7.52
CA ILE A 333 -1.78 7.46 7.93
C ILE A 333 -3.28 7.27 8.09
N ASP A 334 -3.77 6.16 7.55
CA ASP A 334 -5.15 5.72 7.70
C ASP A 334 -5.19 4.27 8.20
N THR A 335 -6.32 3.87 8.78
CA THR A 335 -6.54 2.51 9.30
C THR A 335 -7.65 1.84 8.50
N VAL A 336 -7.34 0.67 7.95
CA VAL A 336 -8.27 -0.13 7.15
C VAL A 336 -8.40 -1.52 7.74
N HIS A 337 -9.50 -2.20 7.45
CA HIS A 337 -9.69 -3.61 7.76
C HIS A 337 -9.74 -4.41 6.46
N ILE A 338 -8.83 -5.37 6.32
CA ILE A 338 -8.85 -6.31 5.20
C ILE A 338 -9.78 -7.46 5.56
N ASP A 339 -10.65 -7.82 4.64
CA ASP A 339 -11.66 -8.86 4.85
C ASP A 339 -11.90 -9.64 3.54
N ASN A 340 -10.99 -10.56 3.23
CA ASN A 340 -10.98 -11.34 2.00
C ASN A 340 -11.63 -12.71 2.11
N PHE A 341 -11.65 -13.30 3.31
CA PHE A 341 -12.07 -14.68 3.52
C PHE A 341 -13.41 -14.71 4.27
N MET A 342 -13.97 -15.90 4.44
CA MET A 342 -15.14 -16.11 5.29
C MET A 342 -14.65 -16.63 6.64
N PRO A 343 -15.25 -16.20 7.76
CA PRO A 343 -14.88 -16.70 9.06
C PRO A 343 -15.22 -18.18 9.21
N ARG A 344 -14.34 -18.92 9.88
CA ARG A 344 -14.51 -20.35 10.17
C ARG A 344 -13.87 -20.78 11.47
N VAL A 345 -14.21 -21.97 11.96
CA VAL A 345 -13.58 -22.59 13.12
C VAL A 345 -12.26 -23.24 12.68
N LYS A 346 -11.14 -22.60 13.00
CA LYS A 346 -9.79 -23.07 12.68
C LYS A 346 -9.34 -24.23 13.58
N LYS A 347 -9.66 -24.16 14.87
CA LYS A 347 -9.37 -25.21 15.85
C LYS A 347 -10.50 -25.29 16.86
N SER A 348 -10.69 -26.47 17.43
CA SER A 348 -11.60 -26.70 18.53
C SER A 348 -10.95 -27.58 19.59
N PHE A 349 -11.37 -27.39 20.83
CA PHE A 349 -11.33 -28.42 21.84
C PHE A 349 -12.75 -28.65 22.33
N PRO A 350 -13.26 -29.88 22.21
CA PRO A 350 -12.58 -31.09 21.75
C PRO A 350 -12.27 -31.03 20.25
N LEU A 351 -11.27 -31.78 19.81
CA LEU A 351 -10.97 -31.86 18.38
C LEU A 351 -12.16 -32.48 17.64
N LYS A 352 -12.51 -31.93 16.50
CA LYS A 352 -13.59 -32.44 15.64
C LYS A 352 -13.35 -33.91 15.27
N ASP A 353 -14.42 -34.69 15.30
CA ASP A 353 -14.51 -36.10 14.94
C ASP A 353 -13.58 -37.02 15.76
N THR A 354 -13.30 -36.64 17.03
CA THR A 354 -12.47 -37.45 17.93
C THR A 354 -13.28 -38.27 18.94
N THR A 355 -12.72 -39.42 19.31
CA THR A 355 -13.30 -40.34 20.30
C THR A 355 -12.60 -40.21 21.65
N TYR A 356 -13.39 -40.20 22.74
CA TYR A 356 -12.92 -40.13 24.13
C TYR A 356 -12.05 -38.90 24.44
N SER A 357 -12.33 -37.78 23.77
CA SER A 357 -11.58 -36.52 23.88
C SER A 357 -12.04 -35.62 25.02
N VAL A 358 -13.10 -36.01 25.73
CA VAL A 358 -13.68 -35.28 26.87
C VAL A 358 -13.99 -36.21 28.02
N ILE A 359 -13.49 -35.83 29.20
CA ILE A 359 -13.91 -36.40 30.48
C ILE A 359 -15.23 -35.75 30.89
N ALA A 360 -16.17 -36.58 31.33
CA ALA A 360 -17.44 -36.16 31.92
C ALA A 360 -17.21 -35.51 33.31
N ASP A 361 -16.67 -34.28 33.33
CA ASP A 361 -16.48 -33.48 34.55
C ASP A 361 -17.12 -32.08 34.39
N ARG A 362 -17.59 -31.50 35.50
CA ARG A 362 -18.13 -30.12 35.58
C ARG A 362 -17.06 -29.06 35.31
N SER A 363 -15.78 -29.42 35.34
CA SER A 363 -14.69 -28.50 35.01
C SER A 363 -14.35 -28.45 33.52
N THR A 364 -15.01 -29.26 32.69
CA THR A 364 -14.72 -29.34 31.25
C THR A 364 -15.03 -28.00 30.57
N LYS A 365 -13.99 -27.42 29.97
CA LYS A 365 -14.08 -26.20 29.16
C LYS A 365 -13.96 -26.59 27.71
N LEU A 366 -14.90 -26.13 26.88
CA LEU A 366 -14.74 -26.20 25.43
C LEU A 366 -14.13 -24.88 24.95
N TYR A 367 -13.38 -24.93 23.85
CA TYR A 367 -12.98 -23.70 23.18
C TYR A 367 -12.97 -23.86 21.67
N LEU A 368 -13.19 -22.74 20.99
CA LEU A 368 -13.08 -22.60 19.55
C LEU A 368 -12.09 -21.48 19.25
N GLN A 369 -11.19 -21.72 18.31
CA GLN A 369 -10.36 -20.71 17.69
C GLN A 369 -10.90 -20.45 16.29
N PHE A 370 -11.23 -19.20 16.00
CA PHE A 370 -11.67 -18.77 14.67
C PHE A 370 -10.47 -18.44 13.77
N SER A 371 -10.71 -18.36 12.46
CA SER A 371 -9.73 -17.91 11.47
C SER A 371 -9.29 -16.46 11.69
N GLU A 372 -10.17 -15.65 12.27
CA GLU A 372 -10.08 -14.19 12.38
C GLU A 372 -10.86 -13.66 13.60
N GLU A 373 -10.95 -12.34 13.72
CA GLU A 373 -11.73 -11.66 14.77
C GLU A 373 -13.24 -11.71 14.46
N MET A 374 -14.03 -12.10 15.46
CA MET A 374 -15.48 -12.28 15.34
C MET A 374 -16.27 -11.12 15.97
N ASP A 375 -17.50 -10.88 15.50
CA ASP A 375 -18.40 -9.90 16.10
C ASP A 375 -19.02 -10.44 17.39
N THR A 376 -18.51 -9.96 18.54
CA THR A 376 -18.91 -10.43 19.88
C THR A 376 -20.41 -10.35 20.18
N PRO A 377 -21.16 -9.31 19.76
CA PRO A 377 -22.63 -9.30 19.78
C PRO A 377 -23.31 -10.53 19.20
N THR A 378 -22.73 -11.17 18.18
CA THR A 378 -23.30 -12.37 17.55
C THR A 378 -22.88 -13.66 18.27
N LEU A 379 -21.77 -13.66 19.01
CA LEU A 379 -21.26 -14.79 19.78
C LEU A 379 -22.01 -14.99 21.12
N LYS A 380 -23.33 -15.06 21.09
CA LYS A 380 -24.20 -15.19 22.27
C LYS A 380 -24.69 -16.63 22.49
N LEU A 381 -25.11 -16.94 23.72
CA LEU A 381 -25.61 -18.27 24.11
C LEU A 381 -26.68 -18.82 23.18
N SER A 382 -27.60 -17.98 22.69
CA SER A 382 -28.69 -18.42 21.80
C SER A 382 -28.22 -18.95 20.45
N ASN A 383 -26.98 -18.66 20.06
CA ASN A 383 -26.41 -19.01 18.75
C ASN A 383 -25.45 -20.21 18.84
N ILE A 384 -25.32 -20.83 20.02
CA ILE A 384 -24.44 -21.97 20.27
C ILE A 384 -25.30 -23.11 20.79
N HIS A 385 -25.23 -24.24 20.11
CA HIS A 385 -26.05 -25.40 20.40
C HIS A 385 -25.16 -26.59 20.71
N ILE A 386 -25.40 -27.24 21.86
CA ILE A 386 -24.66 -28.43 22.26
C ILE A 386 -25.69 -29.50 22.61
N ASN A 387 -25.68 -30.59 21.85
CA ASN A 387 -26.64 -31.67 22.05
C ASN A 387 -26.02 -33.04 21.82
N ALA A 388 -26.54 -34.04 22.53
CA ALA A 388 -26.28 -35.43 22.21
C ALA A 388 -26.90 -35.77 20.85
N LEU A 389 -26.19 -36.55 20.03
CA LEU A 389 -26.69 -37.02 18.73
C LEU A 389 -27.59 -38.27 18.86
N SER A 390 -27.51 -38.99 19.98
CA SER A 390 -28.26 -40.22 20.21
C SER A 390 -29.75 -39.97 20.52
N ASP A 391 -30.06 -38.95 21.32
CA ASP A 391 -31.41 -38.65 21.80
C ASP A 391 -31.75 -37.15 21.79
N SER A 392 -30.90 -36.32 21.19
CA SER A 392 -31.07 -34.85 21.13
C SER A 392 -31.13 -34.17 22.50
N TYR A 393 -30.63 -34.80 23.57
CA TYR A 393 -30.49 -34.15 24.87
C TYR A 393 -29.63 -32.88 24.76
N ILE A 394 -30.12 -31.77 25.30
CA ILE A 394 -29.46 -30.47 25.23
C ILE A 394 -28.57 -30.29 26.46
N TYR A 395 -27.32 -29.89 26.24
CA TYR A 395 -26.38 -29.54 27.29
C TYR A 395 -26.40 -28.04 27.54
N ASP A 396 -26.71 -27.64 28.77
CA ASP A 396 -26.78 -26.23 29.16
C ASP A 396 -25.37 -25.61 29.29
N ILE A 397 -25.28 -24.37 28.78
CA ILE A 397 -24.08 -23.53 28.84
C ILE A 397 -24.29 -22.51 29.96
N ASP A 398 -23.34 -22.44 30.88
CA ASP A 398 -23.34 -21.46 31.98
C ASP A 398 -22.96 -20.07 31.45
N SER A 399 -21.80 -19.98 30.78
CA SER A 399 -21.25 -18.70 30.36
C SER A 399 -20.31 -18.82 29.16
N LEU A 400 -20.05 -17.69 28.52
CA LEU A 400 -19.09 -17.53 27.43
C LEU A 400 -18.03 -16.52 27.83
N SER A 401 -16.78 -16.73 27.39
CA SER A 401 -15.74 -15.72 27.48
C SER A 401 -14.90 -15.68 26.21
N TYR A 402 -14.34 -14.51 25.89
CA TYR A 402 -13.59 -14.30 24.67
C TYR A 402 -12.19 -13.76 24.98
N TYR A 403 -11.21 -14.10 24.14
CA TYR A 403 -9.82 -13.70 24.31
C TYR A 403 -9.16 -13.42 22.95
N LYS A 404 -8.04 -12.66 22.94
CA LYS A 404 -7.26 -12.27 21.74
C LYS A 404 -8.15 -11.73 20.63
N ASP A 405 -8.62 -10.48 20.79
CA ASP A 405 -9.37 -9.78 19.75
C ASP A 405 -10.51 -10.66 19.20
N SER A 406 -11.28 -11.26 20.12
CA SER A 406 -12.45 -12.13 19.85
C SER A 406 -12.23 -13.35 18.94
N SER A 407 -10.97 -13.71 18.64
CA SER A 407 -10.63 -14.89 17.82
C SER A 407 -10.66 -16.21 18.60
N TYR A 408 -10.77 -16.16 19.93
CA TYR A 408 -10.96 -17.32 20.80
C TYR A 408 -12.26 -17.21 21.57
N LEU A 409 -13.10 -18.24 21.48
CA LEU A 409 -14.30 -18.41 22.28
C LEU A 409 -14.09 -19.57 23.26
N TYR A 410 -14.35 -19.33 24.54
CA TYR A 410 -14.42 -20.34 25.58
C TYR A 410 -15.88 -20.52 26.02
N ILE A 411 -16.28 -21.77 26.16
CA ILE A 411 -17.64 -22.17 26.54
C ILE A 411 -17.56 -22.93 27.86
N TYR A 412 -18.21 -22.38 28.89
CA TYR A 412 -18.30 -22.98 30.21
C TYR A 412 -19.63 -23.72 30.33
N MET A 413 -19.56 -25.01 30.59
CA MET A 413 -20.73 -25.86 30.70
C MET A 413 -21.35 -25.75 32.09
N ASP A 414 -22.69 -25.67 32.19
CA ASP A 414 -23.42 -25.82 33.46
C ASP A 414 -23.67 -27.31 33.79
N THR A 415 -23.70 -28.14 32.74
CA THR A 415 -23.98 -29.57 32.83
C THR A 415 -22.71 -30.42 32.66
N THR A 416 -22.70 -31.57 33.32
CA THR A 416 -21.69 -32.60 33.06
C THR A 416 -22.10 -33.41 31.84
N PHE A 417 -21.19 -33.63 30.91
CA PHE A 417 -21.45 -34.51 29.77
C PHE A 417 -21.80 -35.93 30.22
N ARG A 418 -22.78 -36.57 29.56
CA ARG A 418 -23.10 -37.97 29.84
C ARG A 418 -22.01 -38.86 29.22
N LEU A 419 -21.57 -39.85 29.98
CA LEU A 419 -20.54 -40.78 29.52
C LEU A 419 -21.02 -41.53 28.26
N GLN A 420 -20.13 -41.70 27.28
CA GLN A 420 -20.38 -42.35 25.98
C GLN A 420 -21.30 -41.61 25.01
N ASP A 421 -21.78 -40.41 25.35
CA ASP A 421 -22.51 -39.61 24.40
C ASP A 421 -21.63 -39.21 23.22
N THR A 422 -22.17 -39.36 22.02
CA THR A 422 -21.69 -38.59 20.87
C THR A 422 -22.38 -37.24 20.92
N VAL A 423 -21.60 -36.17 21.07
CA VAL A 423 -22.08 -34.80 21.25
C VAL A 423 -21.74 -33.99 20.00
N ARG A 424 -22.68 -33.15 19.56
CA ARG A 424 -22.45 -32.12 18.56
C ARG A 424 -22.46 -30.76 19.22
N LEU A 425 -21.37 -30.02 19.03
CA LEU A 425 -21.36 -28.57 19.19
C LEU A 425 -21.60 -27.95 17.81
N LYS A 426 -22.60 -27.09 17.70
CA LYS A 426 -22.97 -26.40 16.48
C LYS A 426 -23.10 -24.91 16.71
N LEU A 427 -22.48 -24.14 15.83
CA LEU A 427 -22.66 -22.70 15.75
C LEU A 427 -23.75 -22.34 14.73
N ASP A 428 -24.57 -21.35 15.06
CA ASP A 428 -25.55 -20.78 14.14
C ASP A 428 -24.85 -19.88 13.09
N THR A 429 -25.32 -19.91 11.84
CA THR A 429 -24.78 -19.10 10.74
C THR A 429 -25.05 -17.59 10.88
N THR A 430 -25.85 -17.18 11.87
CA THR A 430 -26.03 -15.78 12.27
C THR A 430 -24.85 -15.23 13.07
N ILE A 431 -23.90 -16.08 13.48
CA ILE A 431 -22.60 -15.62 13.98
C ILE A 431 -21.80 -15.05 12.81
N THR A 432 -21.30 -13.83 12.96
CA THR A 432 -20.54 -13.13 11.91
C THR A 432 -19.17 -12.69 12.39
N ASP A 433 -18.28 -12.41 11.45
CA ASP A 433 -17.12 -11.56 11.72
C ASP A 433 -17.52 -10.09 11.92
N LEU A 434 -16.52 -9.23 12.12
CA LEU A 434 -16.71 -7.80 12.28
C LEU A 434 -17.28 -7.08 11.04
N SER A 435 -17.14 -7.65 9.84
CA SER A 435 -17.69 -7.09 8.60
C SER A 435 -19.14 -7.51 8.34
N GLY A 436 -19.63 -8.49 9.10
CA GLY A 436 -20.95 -9.06 8.98
C GLY A 436 -21.01 -10.29 8.07
N LYS A 437 -19.87 -10.85 7.62
CA LYS A 437 -19.88 -12.13 6.91
C LYS A 437 -20.19 -13.27 7.89
N PRO A 438 -21.12 -14.16 7.53
CA PRO A 438 -21.51 -15.26 8.40
C PRO A 438 -20.42 -16.31 8.49
N ILE A 439 -20.33 -16.98 9.64
CA ILE A 439 -19.52 -18.18 9.79
C ILE A 439 -20.01 -19.24 8.80
N LYS A 440 -19.21 -19.51 7.77
CA LYS A 440 -19.60 -20.40 6.68
C LYS A 440 -18.38 -20.93 5.94
N ASP A 441 -18.30 -22.25 5.85
CA ASP A 441 -17.42 -22.93 4.91
C ASP A 441 -18.18 -24.09 4.23
N SER A 442 -17.75 -24.42 3.02
CA SER A 442 -18.06 -25.60 2.21
C SER A 442 -17.89 -26.96 2.92
N THR A 443 -17.23 -27.00 4.08
CA THR A 443 -16.81 -28.21 4.82
C THR A 443 -17.55 -28.45 6.16
N ASN A 444 -18.59 -27.67 6.50
CA ASN A 444 -19.29 -27.74 7.80
C ASN A 444 -18.36 -27.64 9.01
N GLU A 445 -17.31 -26.81 8.95
CA GLU A 445 -16.34 -26.62 10.04
C GLU A 445 -16.94 -26.02 11.33
N TYR A 446 -18.14 -25.47 11.27
CA TYR A 446 -18.88 -24.94 12.43
C TYR A 446 -19.70 -26.00 13.19
N GLU A 447 -19.65 -27.26 12.74
CA GLU A 447 -20.18 -28.43 13.46
C GLU A 447 -19.01 -29.30 13.94
N ILE A 448 -18.91 -29.49 15.25
CA ILE A 448 -17.87 -30.24 15.93
C ILE A 448 -18.52 -31.42 16.66
N ASP A 449 -18.33 -32.62 16.12
CA ASP A 449 -18.76 -33.85 16.76
C ASP A 449 -17.62 -34.44 17.59
N PHE A 450 -17.92 -34.92 18.79
CA PHE A 450 -16.97 -35.61 19.65
C PHE A 450 -17.66 -36.64 20.53
N VAL A 451 -16.92 -37.67 20.93
CA VAL A 451 -17.44 -38.69 21.86
C VAL A 451 -16.91 -38.44 23.25
N VAL A 452 -17.83 -38.25 24.19
CA VAL A 452 -17.54 -38.15 25.62
C VAL A 452 -17.22 -39.55 26.12
N GLY A 453 -16.13 -39.71 26.85
CA GLY A 453 -15.91 -40.97 27.53
C GLY A 453 -14.55 -41.13 28.15
N LEU A 454 -14.34 -42.34 28.65
CA LEU A 454 -13.09 -42.78 29.24
C LEU A 454 -12.48 -43.77 28.26
N LYS A 455 -11.23 -43.52 27.85
CA LYS A 455 -10.47 -44.50 27.10
C LYS A 455 -9.94 -45.54 28.09
N GLN A 456 -10.54 -46.74 28.07
CA GLN A 456 -9.98 -47.87 28.78
C GLN A 456 -8.72 -48.33 28.04
N ILE A 457 -7.56 -48.22 28.70
CA ILE A 457 -6.25 -48.61 28.15
C ILE A 457 -5.78 -49.99 28.65
N THR A 458 -6.45 -50.53 29.67
CA THR A 458 -6.21 -51.86 30.24
C THR A 458 -7.27 -52.83 29.72
N ASP A 459 -6.92 -54.06 29.37
CA ASP A 459 -7.93 -55.03 28.91
C ASP A 459 -8.65 -55.74 30.07
N ASN A 460 -8.14 -55.59 31.30
CA ASN A 460 -8.62 -56.21 32.54
C ASN A 460 -8.84 -57.73 32.40
N SER A 461 -8.18 -58.36 31.43
CA SER A 461 -8.28 -59.80 31.17
C SER A 461 -7.39 -60.63 32.11
N ILE A 462 -6.41 -59.96 32.73
CA ILE A 462 -5.51 -60.41 33.78
C ILE A 462 -5.45 -59.27 34.84
N ASP A 463 -4.89 -59.52 36.02
CA ASP A 463 -4.67 -58.50 37.06
C ASP A 463 -3.82 -57.33 36.52
N ASP A 464 -4.51 -56.28 36.04
CA ASP A 464 -3.97 -54.97 35.70
C ASP A 464 -3.92 -54.11 36.96
N GLY A 465 -2.72 -53.70 37.38
CA GLY A 465 -2.51 -53.04 38.67
C GLY A 465 -1.45 -51.96 38.67
N PHE A 466 -1.49 -51.14 39.72
CA PHE A 466 -0.47 -50.12 40.02
C PHE A 466 -0.22 -49.11 38.87
N PRO A 467 -1.27 -48.46 38.33
CA PRO A 467 -1.06 -47.45 37.31
C PRO A 467 -0.23 -46.28 37.87
N SER A 468 0.70 -45.80 37.06
CA SER A 468 1.53 -44.63 37.36
C SER A 468 1.75 -43.79 36.10
N ILE A 469 2.11 -42.52 36.28
CA ILE A 469 2.49 -41.64 35.18
C ILE A 469 4.01 -41.48 35.22
N TYR A 470 4.66 -41.73 34.08
CA TYR A 470 6.10 -41.56 33.91
C TYR A 470 6.36 -40.77 32.62
N GLY A 471 6.69 -39.48 32.77
CA GLY A 471 6.86 -38.58 31.63
C GLY A 471 5.55 -38.32 30.89
N ASP A 472 5.55 -38.59 29.59
CA ASP A 472 4.41 -38.52 28.66
C ASP A 472 3.68 -39.87 28.51
N LYS A 473 3.88 -40.80 29.45
CA LYS A 473 3.30 -42.14 29.42
C LYS A 473 2.50 -42.49 30.65
N ILE A 474 1.47 -43.29 30.45
CA ILE A 474 0.82 -44.07 31.51
C ILE A 474 1.47 -45.46 31.50
N VAL A 475 1.96 -45.89 32.66
CA VAL A 475 2.54 -47.23 32.84
C VAL A 475 1.71 -48.01 33.86
N TRP A 476 1.54 -49.31 33.65
CA TRP A 476 0.90 -50.20 34.61
C TRP A 476 1.53 -51.58 34.54
N VAL A 477 1.23 -52.38 35.55
CA VAL A 477 1.72 -53.75 35.65
C VAL A 477 0.63 -54.70 35.17
N TYR A 478 0.97 -55.57 34.23
CA TYR A 478 0.11 -56.62 33.69
C TYR A 478 0.65 -58.00 34.09
N GLY A 479 -0.04 -58.76 34.94
CA GLY A 479 0.45 -60.11 35.31
C GLY A 479 -0.39 -60.81 36.37
N ASN A 480 -0.13 -62.11 36.59
CA ASN A 480 -0.89 -62.92 37.54
C ASN A 480 -0.17 -63.04 38.90
N TYR A 481 -0.93 -62.88 39.99
CA TYR A 481 -0.53 -63.37 41.31
C TYR A 481 -0.78 -64.87 41.40
N ASN A 482 0.26 -65.69 41.30
CA ASN A 482 0.14 -67.12 41.64
C ASN A 482 0.03 -67.26 43.16
N SER A 483 -1.05 -67.88 43.64
CA SER A 483 -1.32 -68.11 45.07
C SER A 483 -0.27 -68.99 45.77
N ASP A 484 0.58 -69.66 45.01
CA ASP A 484 1.41 -70.76 45.51
C ASP A 484 2.89 -70.34 45.70
N HIS A 485 3.28 -69.16 45.22
CA HIS A 485 4.61 -68.58 45.41
C HIS A 485 4.50 -67.04 45.46
N TYR A 486 5.15 -66.40 46.44
CA TYR A 486 5.28 -64.93 46.58
C TYR A 486 6.07 -64.24 45.43
N THR A 487 5.99 -64.76 44.21
CA THR A 487 6.68 -64.25 43.02
C THR A 487 5.64 -63.72 42.05
N PHE A 488 5.59 -62.39 41.93
CA PHE A 488 4.82 -61.72 40.89
C PHE A 488 5.48 -61.99 39.53
N THR A 489 4.71 -62.49 38.55
CA THR A 489 5.16 -62.63 37.16
C THR A 489 4.27 -61.76 36.29
N GLY A 490 4.85 -60.71 35.71
CA GLY A 490 4.13 -59.77 34.86
C GLY A 490 5.06 -58.87 34.08
N ASP A 491 4.48 -58.23 33.08
CA ASP A 491 5.12 -57.27 32.18
C ASP A 491 4.74 -55.83 32.57
N ILE A 492 5.58 -54.87 32.19
CA ILE A 492 5.26 -53.44 32.28
C ILE A 492 4.64 -53.04 30.95
N MET A 493 3.44 -52.50 31.03
CA MET A 493 2.73 -51.95 29.90
C MET A 493 2.90 -50.43 29.87
N GLU A 494 2.97 -49.87 28.68
CA GLU A 494 3.10 -48.43 28.46
C GLU A 494 2.04 -47.96 27.46
N TYR A 495 1.50 -46.77 27.71
CA TYR A 495 0.58 -46.08 26.80
C TYR A 495 1.01 -44.62 26.69
N ASP A 496 1.28 -44.17 25.47
CA ASP A 496 1.67 -42.79 25.17
C ASP A 496 0.44 -41.86 25.24
N ILE A 497 0.57 -40.72 25.94
CA ILE A 497 -0.50 -39.73 26.21
C ILE A 497 -0.61 -38.69 25.10
#